data_AF-R7I1W4-F1
#
_entry.id   AF-R7I1W4-F1
#
_cell.length_a   1.000
_cell.length_b   1.000
_cell.length_c   1.000
_cell.angle_alpha   90.00
_cell.angle_beta   90.00
_cell.angle_gamma   90.00
#
_symmetry.space_group_name_H-M   'P 1'
#
loop_
_entity.id
_entity.type
_entity.pdbx_description
1 polymer ?
#
loop_
_entity_poly.entity_id
_entity_poly.type
_entity_poly.pdbx_seq_one_letter_code
_entity_poly.pdbx_strand_id
1 'polypeptide(L)'
;MNSTEFKKYNFMQERSDYLTPPEMIQEIFQELNLLGIYSGDKFDLDTCCSQKNIPACNHYIEGENDGLSLDWHNLNYCNPPYKTCDKWVKKAFAEFQNGKISVLLIPARTETKYWQEYILKNGFAIRENVYVRFLRKGLCFLNPETNEKMGVFKNALAIVIFDGSKNKEV
;
A
#
# COMPACT_ATOMS: atom_id res chain seq x y z
N MET A 1 10.34 8.55 -43.95
CA MET A 1 9.26 7.86 -43.22
C MET A 1 9.80 7.48 -41.85
N ASN A 2 9.55 8.30 -40.83
CA ASN A 2 9.99 8.01 -39.47
C ASN A 2 8.89 7.17 -38.80
N SER A 3 9.10 5.86 -38.72
CA SER A 3 8.28 4.98 -37.91
C SER A 3 8.54 5.30 -36.44
N THR A 4 7.58 5.95 -35.80
CA THR A 4 7.52 6.23 -34.37
C THR A 4 7.48 4.91 -33.63
N GLU A 5 8.64 4.47 -33.16
CA GLU A 5 8.80 3.34 -32.26
C GLU A 5 8.08 3.68 -30.94
N PHE A 6 6.91 3.07 -30.71
CA PHE A 6 6.23 3.16 -29.42
C PHE A 6 7.14 2.55 -28.36
N LYS A 7 7.92 3.40 -27.68
CA LYS A 7 8.75 2.99 -26.54
C LYS A 7 7.84 2.50 -25.43
N LYS A 8 7.67 1.17 -25.39
CA LYS A 8 6.96 0.35 -24.39
C LYS A 8 7.28 0.68 -22.93
N TYR A 9 8.31 1.51 -22.68
CA TYR A 9 8.79 1.88 -21.36
C TYR A 9 9.12 3.38 -21.22
N ASN A 10 8.22 4.29 -21.61
CA ASN A 10 8.39 5.75 -21.38
C ASN A 10 7.46 6.39 -20.33
N PHE A 11 6.88 5.62 -19.41
CA PHE A 11 6.20 6.18 -18.25
C PHE A 11 7.17 6.96 -17.33
N MET A 12 7.00 8.27 -17.26
CA MET A 12 7.51 9.15 -16.21
C MET A 12 6.39 9.30 -15.17
N GLN A 13 6.70 9.15 -13.89
CA GLN A 13 5.69 9.32 -12.83
C GLN A 13 5.38 10.81 -12.69
N GLU A 14 4.27 11.26 -13.27
CA GLU A 14 3.82 12.65 -13.21
C GLU A 14 2.94 12.93 -11.98
N ARG A 15 2.37 11.89 -11.36
CA ARG A 15 1.44 12.01 -10.23
C ARG A 15 1.68 10.95 -9.15
N SER A 16 1.14 11.19 -7.96
CA SER A 16 1.33 10.35 -6.76
C SER A 16 0.05 9.75 -6.20
N ASP A 17 -1.09 10.06 -6.82
CA ASP A 17 -2.46 9.81 -6.37
C ASP A 17 -3.17 8.75 -7.22
N TYR A 18 -2.41 7.77 -7.74
CA TYR A 18 -2.97 6.69 -8.55
C TYR A 18 -3.93 5.82 -7.73
N LEU A 19 -5.07 5.46 -8.32
CA LEU A 19 -6.07 4.64 -7.61
C LEU A 19 -5.75 3.15 -7.73
N THR A 20 -5.97 2.42 -6.64
CA THR A 20 -5.83 0.96 -6.62
C THR A 20 -6.99 0.29 -7.38
N PRO A 21 -6.73 -0.61 -8.34
CA PRO A 21 -7.79 -1.33 -9.04
C PRO A 21 -8.60 -2.24 -8.11
N PRO A 22 -9.92 -2.40 -8.33
CA PRO A 22 -10.78 -3.22 -7.48
C PRO A 22 -10.34 -4.69 -7.43
N GLU A 23 -9.81 -5.25 -8.51
CA GLU A 23 -9.29 -6.62 -8.53
C GLU A 23 -8.14 -6.84 -7.53
N MET A 24 -7.28 -5.84 -7.36
CA MET A 24 -6.19 -5.92 -6.39
C MET A 24 -6.72 -5.89 -4.96
N ILE A 25 -7.74 -5.07 -4.69
CA ILE A 25 -8.37 -5.03 -3.37
C ILE A 25 -9.01 -6.38 -3.02
N GLN A 26 -9.67 -7.02 -4.00
CA GLN A 26 -10.24 -8.36 -3.81
C GLN A 26 -9.14 -9.39 -3.50
N GLU A 27 -8.01 -9.36 -4.21
CA GLU A 27 -6.87 -10.24 -3.92
C GLU A 27 -6.29 -9.99 -2.52
N ILE A 28 -6.22 -8.73 -2.07
CA ILE A 28 -5.74 -8.38 -0.73
C ILE A 28 -6.68 -8.95 0.34
N PHE A 29 -8.00 -8.83 0.21
CA PHE A 29 -8.93 -9.42 1.17
C PHE A 29 -8.83 -10.96 1.20
N GLN A 30 -8.67 -11.60 0.04
CA GLN A 30 -8.43 -13.04 -0.03
C GLN A 30 -7.15 -13.44 0.71
N GLU A 31 -6.08 -12.67 0.54
CA GLU A 31 -4.81 -12.89 1.25
C GLU A 31 -4.97 -12.71 2.77
N LEU A 32 -5.63 -11.66 3.24
CA LEU A 32 -5.91 -11.46 4.67
C LEU A 32 -6.73 -12.61 5.27
N ASN A 33 -7.68 -13.14 4.51
CA ASN A 33 -8.48 -14.29 4.94
C ASN A 33 -7.64 -15.56 5.03
N LEU A 34 -6.79 -15.83 4.02
CA LEU A 34 -5.88 -16.99 4.01
C LEU A 34 -4.85 -16.94 5.15
N LEU A 35 -4.41 -15.73 5.53
CA LEU A 35 -3.52 -15.52 6.67
C LEU A 35 -4.25 -15.63 8.02
N GLY A 36 -5.58 -15.74 8.04
CA GLY A 36 -6.39 -15.78 9.25
C GLY A 36 -6.47 -14.43 9.98
N ILE A 37 -6.17 -13.33 9.28
CA ILE A 37 -6.13 -11.97 9.85
C ILE A 37 -7.53 -11.32 9.80
N TYR A 38 -8.22 -11.44 8.66
CA TYR A 38 -9.51 -10.79 8.44
C TYR A 38 -10.30 -11.47 7.33
N SER A 39 -11.60 -11.72 7.55
CA SER A 39 -12.47 -12.45 6.62
C SER A 39 -13.57 -11.60 5.96
N GLY A 40 -13.56 -10.28 6.17
CA GLY A 40 -14.51 -9.36 5.54
C GLY A 40 -14.01 -8.76 4.22
N ASP A 41 -14.72 -7.75 3.74
CA ASP A 41 -14.55 -7.12 2.42
C ASP A 41 -14.39 -5.59 2.48
N LYS A 42 -14.12 -5.05 3.67
CA LYS A 42 -14.03 -3.61 3.90
C LYS A 42 -12.93 -3.25 4.89
N PHE A 43 -12.15 -2.22 4.56
CA PHE A 43 -11.21 -1.62 5.50
C PHE A 43 -11.95 -0.69 6.47
N ASP A 44 -11.39 -0.45 7.65
CA ASP A 44 -11.90 0.60 8.53
C ASP A 44 -11.49 1.99 8.04
N LEU A 45 -10.31 2.09 7.43
CA LEU A 45 -9.73 3.35 6.95
C LEU A 45 -8.90 3.16 5.68
N ASP A 46 -9.09 4.06 4.72
CA ASP A 46 -8.10 4.40 3.69
C ASP A 46 -7.27 5.60 4.16
N THR A 47 -5.98 5.38 4.41
CA THR A 47 -5.13 6.29 5.19
C THR A 47 -4.60 7.48 4.39
N CYS A 48 -4.60 7.39 3.06
CA CYS A 48 -4.11 8.44 2.17
C CYS A 48 -4.65 8.27 0.75
N CYS A 49 -5.72 8.97 0.43
CA CYS A 49 -6.29 8.95 -0.92
C CYS A 49 -6.60 10.36 -1.42
N SER A 50 -6.59 10.53 -2.74
CA SER A 50 -7.11 11.76 -3.37
C SER A 50 -8.63 11.72 -3.53
N GLN A 51 -9.21 10.52 -3.55
CA GLN A 51 -10.64 10.29 -3.62
C GLN A 51 -10.99 8.88 -3.14
N LYS A 52 -12.27 8.69 -2.80
CA LYS A 52 -12.80 7.43 -2.29
C LYS A 52 -12.92 6.39 -3.39
N ASN A 53 -11.91 5.53 -3.55
CA ASN A 53 -11.90 4.51 -4.61
C ASN A 53 -11.93 3.06 -4.10
N ILE A 54 -11.56 2.82 -2.84
CA ILE A 54 -11.54 1.49 -2.22
C ILE A 54 -12.63 1.35 -1.14
N PRO A 55 -13.13 0.13 -0.87
CA PRO A 55 -14.11 -0.12 0.18
C PRO A 55 -13.50 0.10 1.57
N ALA A 56 -13.71 1.30 2.12
CA ALA A 56 -13.36 1.63 3.50
C ALA A 56 -14.52 2.35 4.20
N CYS A 57 -14.58 2.24 5.53
CA CYS A 57 -15.55 2.98 6.35
C CYS A 57 -15.18 4.48 6.44
N ASN A 58 -13.89 4.78 6.53
CA ASN A 58 -13.35 6.14 6.62
C ASN A 58 -12.27 6.36 5.55
N HIS A 59 -12.02 7.62 5.21
CA HIS A 59 -11.03 8.02 4.22
C HIS A 59 -10.33 9.29 4.69
N TYR A 60 -9.00 9.30 4.68
CA TYR A 60 -8.21 10.51 4.85
C TYR A 60 -7.85 11.06 3.48
N ILE A 61 -8.52 12.16 3.13
CA ILE A 61 -8.44 12.79 1.81
C ILE A 61 -7.32 13.83 1.82
N GLU A 62 -6.41 13.76 0.85
CA GLU A 62 -5.33 14.75 0.70
C GLU A 62 -5.90 16.17 0.56
N GLY A 63 -5.35 17.12 1.32
CA GLY A 63 -5.83 18.50 1.39
C GLY A 63 -6.93 18.73 2.43
N GLU A 64 -7.65 17.69 2.84
CA GLU A 64 -8.64 17.74 3.94
C GLU A 64 -8.07 17.19 5.25
N ASN A 65 -7.22 16.17 5.16
CA ASN A 65 -6.65 15.48 6.30
C ASN A 65 -5.13 15.32 6.14
N ASP A 66 -4.41 15.37 7.26
CA ASP A 66 -3.03 14.89 7.34
C ASP A 66 -3.01 13.50 7.97
N GLY A 67 -3.11 12.47 7.12
CA GLY A 67 -3.16 11.07 7.53
C GLY A 67 -1.91 10.56 8.26
N LEU A 68 -0.79 11.29 8.23
CA LEU A 68 0.39 10.97 9.03
C LEU A 68 0.25 11.45 10.48
N SER A 69 -0.53 12.51 10.70
CA SER A 69 -0.76 13.10 12.03
C SER A 69 -1.93 12.47 12.78
N LEU A 70 -2.91 11.92 12.06
CA LEU A 70 -4.15 11.39 12.63
C LEU A 70 -4.00 9.94 13.10
N ASP A 71 -4.88 9.52 14.00
CA ASP A 71 -4.96 8.15 14.50
C ASP A 71 -5.53 7.21 13.44
N TRP A 72 -4.90 6.06 13.23
CA TRP A 72 -5.45 5.05 12.32
C TRP A 72 -6.49 4.17 13.03
N HIS A 73 -7.34 3.48 12.27
CA HIS A 73 -8.34 2.55 12.80
C HIS A 73 -7.74 1.14 12.99
N ASN A 74 -8.58 0.12 13.20
CA ASN A 74 -8.08 -1.24 13.48
C ASN A 74 -7.52 -1.92 12.22
N LEU A 75 -8.20 -1.84 11.08
CA LEU A 75 -7.75 -2.40 9.80
C LEU A 75 -7.64 -1.30 8.73
N ASN A 76 -6.42 -1.01 8.30
CA ASN A 76 -6.12 0.15 7.47
C ASN A 76 -5.53 -0.24 6.11
N TYR A 77 -5.88 0.50 5.06
CA TYR A 77 -5.24 0.44 3.76
C TYR A 77 -4.40 1.70 3.50
N CYS A 78 -3.24 1.54 2.87
CA CYS A 78 -2.33 2.64 2.56
C CYS A 78 -1.70 2.42 1.18
N ASN A 79 -2.06 3.26 0.22
CA ASN A 79 -1.35 3.41 -1.05
C ASN A 79 -0.71 4.81 -1.08
N PRO A 80 0.47 4.99 -0.45
CA PRO A 80 1.00 6.32 -0.18
C PRO A 80 1.66 6.95 -1.40
N PRO A 81 1.84 8.29 -1.40
CA PRO A 81 2.80 8.93 -2.27
C PRO A 81 4.21 8.32 -2.10
N TYR A 82 4.74 7.70 -3.16
CA TYR A 82 5.99 6.94 -3.07
C TYR A 82 7.25 7.77 -2.78
N LYS A 83 7.19 9.10 -2.97
CA LYS A 83 8.29 10.02 -2.62
C LYS A 83 8.49 10.15 -1.10
N THR A 84 7.43 9.92 -0.31
CA THR A 84 7.44 10.03 1.15
C THR A 84 7.08 8.71 1.84
N CYS A 85 7.30 7.59 1.13
CA CYS A 85 6.91 6.25 1.58
C CYS A 85 7.52 5.87 2.93
N ASP A 86 8.72 6.38 3.23
CA ASP A 86 9.40 6.21 4.50
C ASP A 86 8.56 6.68 5.70
N LYS A 87 7.87 7.82 5.57
CA LYS A 87 7.01 8.37 6.62
C LYS A 87 5.79 7.50 6.88
N TRP A 88 5.17 7.00 5.81
CA TRP A 88 3.99 6.14 5.88
C TRP A 88 4.30 4.76 6.47
N VAL A 89 5.43 4.15 6.07
CA VAL A 89 5.89 2.88 6.66
C VAL A 89 6.20 3.07 8.14
N LYS A 90 6.87 4.16 8.53
CA LYS A 90 7.15 4.47 9.93
C LYS A 90 5.86 4.64 10.74
N LYS A 91 4.86 5.35 10.20
CA LYS A 91 3.55 5.52 10.82
C LYS A 91 2.84 4.17 10.98
N ALA A 92 2.76 3.38 9.92
CA ALA A 92 2.14 2.05 9.97
C ALA A 92 2.82 1.12 10.99
N PHE A 93 4.16 1.19 11.12
CA PHE A 93 4.89 0.44 12.14
C PHE A 93 4.54 0.89 13.57
N ALA A 94 4.34 2.19 13.80
CA ALA A 94 3.87 2.68 15.11
C ALA A 94 2.43 2.22 15.40
N GLU A 95 1.53 2.26 14.40
CA GLU A 95 0.16 1.75 14.54
C GLU A 95 0.12 0.24 14.79
N PHE A 96 1.02 -0.51 14.16
CA PHE A 96 1.26 -1.92 14.41
C PHE A 96 1.64 -2.20 15.88
N GLN A 97 2.53 -1.38 16.45
CA GLN A 97 2.89 -1.48 17.87
C GLN A 97 1.69 -1.18 18.78
N ASN A 98 0.74 -0.36 18.34
CA ASN A 98 -0.52 -0.07 19.02
C ASN A 98 -1.63 -1.12 18.77
N GLY A 99 -1.28 -2.26 18.18
CA GLY A 99 -2.18 -3.38 17.99
C GLY A 99 -3.10 -3.29 16.77
N LYS A 100 -2.77 -2.41 15.81
CA LYS A 100 -3.56 -2.19 14.58
C LYS A 100 -2.96 -2.96 13.41
N ILE A 101 -3.80 -3.27 12.42
CA ILE A 101 -3.44 -3.93 11.18
C ILE A 101 -3.34 -2.87 10.08
N SER A 102 -2.27 -2.92 9.29
CA SER A 102 -2.07 -2.01 8.16
C SER A 102 -1.58 -2.78 6.93
N VAL A 103 -2.25 -2.56 5.81
CA VAL A 103 -1.86 -3.10 4.49
C VAL A 103 -1.34 -1.96 3.63
N LEU A 104 -0.08 -2.06 3.20
CA LEU A 104 0.61 -1.04 2.42
C LEU A 104 0.94 -1.56 1.03
N LEU A 105 0.59 -0.79 0.00
CA LEU A 105 1.05 -0.99 -1.38
C LEU A 105 2.23 -0.05 -1.65
N ILE A 106 3.46 -0.58 -1.65
CA ILE A 106 4.67 0.25 -1.70
C ILE A 106 5.74 -0.29 -2.67
N PRO A 107 6.68 0.55 -3.10
CA PRO A 107 7.85 0.09 -3.85
C PRO A 107 8.67 -0.94 -3.07
N ALA A 108 9.02 -2.03 -3.75
CA ALA A 108 9.92 -3.07 -3.24
C ALA A 108 11.38 -2.58 -3.32
N ARG A 109 11.80 -1.80 -2.32
CA ARG A 109 13.11 -1.14 -2.22
C ARG A 109 13.88 -1.62 -0.99
N THR A 110 14.23 -2.89 -1.00
CA THR A 110 14.81 -3.59 0.16
C THR A 110 16.10 -2.93 0.67
N GLU A 111 16.81 -2.20 -0.18
CA GLU A 111 18.04 -1.46 0.17
C GLU A 111 17.79 -0.21 1.03
N THR A 112 16.56 0.30 1.08
CA THR A 112 16.26 1.53 1.80
C THR A 112 16.20 1.33 3.31
N LYS A 113 16.51 2.40 4.05
CA LYS A 113 16.48 2.41 5.52
C LYS A 113 15.14 1.94 6.08
N TYR A 114 14.01 2.41 5.55
CA TYR A 114 12.69 2.05 6.07
C TYR A 114 12.33 0.58 5.83
N TRP A 115 12.80 -0.03 4.73
CA TRP A 115 12.68 -1.47 4.53
C TRP A 115 13.54 -2.23 5.54
N GLN A 116 14.79 -1.83 5.73
CA GLN A 116 15.72 -2.51 6.66
C GLN A 116 15.28 -2.40 8.13
N GLU A 117 14.75 -1.25 8.56
CA GLU A 117 14.41 -0.98 9.95
C GLU A 117 13.02 -1.50 10.36
N TYR A 118 12.01 -1.37 9.48
CA TYR A 118 10.63 -1.63 9.85
C TYR A 118 10.06 -2.92 9.26
N ILE A 119 10.48 -3.29 8.04
CA ILE A 119 9.90 -4.44 7.32
C ILE A 119 10.78 -5.68 7.51
N LEU A 120 12.06 -5.55 7.21
CA LEU A 120 13.05 -6.62 7.34
C LEU A 120 13.57 -6.68 8.79
N LYS A 121 14.14 -7.83 9.14
CA LYS A 121 14.87 -8.05 10.39
C LYS A 121 16.24 -8.59 10.02
N ASN A 122 17.29 -7.78 10.22
CA ASN A 122 18.67 -8.09 9.83
C ASN A 122 18.80 -8.48 8.34
N GLY A 123 18.07 -7.81 7.45
CA GLY A 123 18.05 -8.09 6.02
C GLY A 123 17.16 -9.28 5.59
N PHE A 124 16.57 -10.01 6.53
CA PHE A 124 15.67 -11.13 6.26
C PHE A 124 14.20 -10.72 6.42
N ALA A 125 13.32 -11.19 5.53
CA ALA A 125 11.87 -11.00 5.63
C ALA A 125 11.25 -12.02 6.61
N ILE A 126 11.71 -11.97 7.87
CA ILE A 126 11.35 -12.91 8.95
C ILE A 126 10.80 -12.18 10.18
N ARG A 127 10.45 -10.90 10.04
CA ARG A 127 9.89 -10.14 11.13
C ARG A 127 8.51 -10.72 11.47
N GLU A 128 8.33 -11.03 12.74
CA GLU A 128 7.09 -11.61 13.24
C GLU A 128 5.91 -10.66 12.98
N ASN A 129 4.78 -11.22 12.55
CA ASN A 129 3.55 -10.51 12.19
C ASN A 129 3.75 -9.43 11.12
N VAL A 130 4.79 -9.57 10.29
CA VAL A 130 5.00 -8.74 9.09
C VAL A 130 5.09 -9.64 7.87
N TYR A 131 4.11 -9.50 6.98
CA TYR A 131 3.99 -10.30 5.77
C TYR A 131 4.34 -9.46 4.55
N VAL A 132 5.08 -10.03 3.60
CA VAL A 132 5.50 -9.35 2.38
C VAL A 132 5.16 -10.20 1.17
N ARG A 133 4.32 -9.68 0.28
CA ARG A 133 4.03 -10.26 -1.04
C ARG A 133 4.61 -9.36 -2.13
N PHE A 134 5.68 -9.81 -2.77
CA PHE A 134 6.23 -9.14 -3.96
C PHE A 134 5.28 -9.33 -5.15
N LEU A 135 4.90 -8.23 -5.79
CA LEU A 135 3.95 -8.25 -6.90
C LEU A 135 4.67 -8.58 -8.22
N ARG A 136 4.01 -9.39 -9.05
CA ARG A 136 4.48 -9.66 -10.42
C ARG A 136 4.34 -8.41 -11.28
N LYS A 137 5.18 -8.32 -12.32
CA LYS A 137 5.03 -7.27 -13.36
C LYS A 137 3.64 -7.34 -13.99
N GLY A 138 3.11 -6.19 -14.39
CA GLY A 138 1.83 -6.10 -15.11
C GLY A 138 0.73 -5.35 -14.37
N LEU A 139 0.99 -4.87 -13.15
CA LEU A 139 0.03 -4.02 -12.45
C LEU A 139 -0.22 -2.71 -13.22
N CYS A 140 -1.49 -2.39 -13.42
CA CYS A 140 -1.95 -1.08 -13.90
C CYS A 140 -2.78 -0.43 -12.81
N PHE A 141 -2.51 0.83 -12.47
CA PHE A 141 -3.39 1.62 -11.61
C PHE A 141 -4.53 2.26 -12.41
N LEU A 142 -5.52 2.86 -11.74
CA LEU A 142 -6.53 3.69 -12.42
C LEU A 142 -6.14 5.17 -12.34
N ASN A 143 -6.44 5.90 -13.41
CA ASN A 143 -6.34 7.35 -13.44
C ASN A 143 -7.48 7.95 -12.59
N PRO A 144 -7.22 8.82 -11.62
CA PRO A 144 -8.27 9.38 -10.77
C PRO A 144 -9.28 10.28 -11.51
N GLU A 145 -8.92 10.89 -12.63
CA GLU A 145 -9.82 11.76 -13.40
C GLU A 145 -10.74 10.97 -14.34
N THR A 146 -10.20 9.94 -15.00
CA THR A 146 -10.95 9.17 -16.03
C THR A 146 -11.45 7.82 -15.53
N ASN A 147 -10.93 7.34 -14.40
CA ASN A 147 -11.12 6.00 -13.85
C ASN A 147 -10.68 4.86 -14.80
N GLU A 148 -9.92 5.17 -15.84
CA GLU A 148 -9.40 4.19 -16.79
C GLU A 148 -8.07 3.60 -16.32
N LYS A 149 -7.79 2.36 -16.76
CA LYS A 149 -6.50 1.71 -16.50
C LYS A 149 -5.36 2.47 -17.17
N MET A 150 -4.36 2.77 -16.39
CA MET A 150 -3.10 3.36 -16.85
C MET A 150 -2.19 2.29 -17.46
N GLY A 151 -1.08 2.74 -18.06
CA GLY A 151 -0.01 1.84 -18.48
C GLY A 151 0.58 1.05 -17.31
N VAL A 152 1.24 -0.07 -17.64
CA VAL A 152 1.87 -0.95 -16.65
C VAL A 152 2.86 -0.15 -15.79
N PHE A 153 2.67 -0.20 -14.47
CA PHE A 153 3.59 0.38 -13.52
C PHE A 153 4.93 -0.36 -13.56
N LYS A 154 6.01 0.40 -13.77
CA LYS A 154 7.31 -0.19 -14.11
C LYS A 154 8.13 -0.66 -12.91
N ASN A 155 7.95 -0.01 -11.76
CA ASN A 155 8.77 -0.30 -10.60
C ASN A 155 8.21 -1.53 -9.87
N ALA A 156 9.10 -2.30 -9.25
CA ALA A 156 8.70 -3.41 -8.40
C ALA A 156 7.89 -2.89 -7.21
N LEU A 157 6.78 -3.56 -6.93
CA LEU A 157 5.88 -3.26 -5.83
C LEU A 157 5.77 -4.46 -4.91
N ALA A 158 5.39 -4.20 -3.68
CA ALA A 158 5.03 -5.21 -2.70
C ALA A 158 3.78 -4.78 -1.94
N ILE A 159 2.99 -5.77 -1.55
CA ILE A 159 2.05 -5.63 -0.44
C ILE A 159 2.82 -5.97 0.83
N VAL A 160 2.77 -5.05 1.80
CA VAL A 160 3.33 -5.25 3.13
C VAL A 160 2.20 -5.17 4.13
N ILE A 161 2.04 -6.22 4.94
CA ILE A 161 1.01 -6.30 5.97
C ILE A 161 1.72 -6.27 7.32
N PHE A 162 1.43 -5.25 8.12
CA PHE A 162 1.75 -5.25 9.54
C PHE A 162 0.52 -5.71 10.32
N ASP A 163 0.61 -6.86 10.98
CA ASP A 163 -0.49 -7.43 11.78
C ASP A 163 -0.26 -7.19 13.27
N GLY A 164 -0.72 -6.04 13.77
CA GLY A 164 -0.58 -5.70 15.18
C GLY A 164 -1.55 -6.45 16.09
N SER A 165 -2.53 -7.19 15.54
CA SER A 165 -3.61 -7.77 16.34
C SER A 165 -3.11 -8.68 17.47
N LYS A 166 -1.96 -9.34 17.24
CA LYS A 166 -1.31 -10.24 18.21
C LYS A 166 -0.42 -9.52 19.23
N ASN A 167 -0.15 -8.23 19.06
CA ASN A 167 0.66 -7.45 20.00
C ASN A 167 -0.13 -7.07 21.27
N LYS A 168 -1.45 -7.26 21.29
CA LYS A 168 -2.32 -6.97 22.45
C LYS A 168 -2.25 -8.02 23.56
N GLU A 169 -1.49 -9.10 23.39
CA GLU A 169 -1.36 -10.19 24.35
C GLU A 169 -0.14 -10.07 25.30
N VAL A 170 0.47 -8.88 25.40
CA VAL A 170 1.61 -8.60 26.31
C VAL A 170 1.22 -7.63 27.42
#